data_AF-A0A1S9TS70-F1
#
_entry.id   AF-A0A1S9TS70-F1
#
_cell.length_a   1.000
_cell.length_b   1.000
_cell.length_c   1.000
_cell.angle_alpha   90.00
_cell.angle_beta   90.00
_cell.angle_gamma   90.00
#
_symmetry.space_group_name_H-M   'P 1'
#
loop_
_entity.id
_entity.type
_entity.pdbx_description
1 polymer ?
#
loop_
_entity_poly.entity_id
_entity_poly.type
_entity_poly.pdbx_seq_one_letter_code
_entity_poly.pdbx_strand_id
1 'polypeptide(L)'
;MLETITLTNPETQETKEVKVNPNLTAWTLFNLEKEGIISKSFLSTLLTTGNERSMDLLDSIRVVYASYRQANPNDYLDFESFMKQYEVDMTEALEIFGTVLGKQKDKNKMAQGFKQKAGKKA
;
A
#
# COMPACT_ATOMS: atom_id res chain seq x y z
N MET A 1 5.20 -11.86 5.22
CA MET A 1 5.13 -10.58 4.50
C MET A 1 5.13 -10.97 3.05
N LEU A 2 3.97 -10.82 2.41
CA LEU A 2 3.81 -11.08 0.99
C LEU A 2 4.88 -10.32 0.17
N GLU A 3 5.60 -11.04 -0.68
CA GLU A 3 6.67 -10.49 -1.53
C GLU A 3 6.28 -10.44 -3.00
N THR A 4 5.29 -11.24 -3.40
CA THR A 4 4.76 -11.32 -4.76
C THR A 4 3.23 -11.39 -4.75
N ILE A 5 2.62 -11.02 -5.87
CA ILE A 5 1.21 -11.24 -6.21
C ILE A 5 1.13 -11.81 -7.62
N THR A 6 -0.01 -12.43 -7.95
CA THR A 6 -0.24 -12.96 -9.30
C THR A 6 -1.05 -11.96 -10.13
N LEU A 7 -0.62 -11.76 -11.38
CA LEU A 7 -1.38 -11.08 -12.41
C LEU A 7 -1.72 -12.07 -13.52
N THR A 8 -2.98 -12.10 -13.92
CA THR A 8 -3.49 -12.98 -14.97
C THR A 8 -3.93 -12.12 -16.14
N ASN A 9 -3.33 -12.30 -17.32
CA ASN A 9 -3.80 -11.63 -18.52
C ASN A 9 -5.17 -12.22 -18.93
N PRO A 10 -6.25 -11.41 -18.98
CA PRO A 10 -7.59 -11.93 -19.28
C PRO A 10 -7.74 -12.45 -20.72
N GLU A 11 -6.90 -12.00 -21.65
CA GLU A 11 -6.97 -12.40 -23.07
C GLU A 11 -6.16 -13.67 -23.35
N THR A 12 -4.95 -13.78 -22.79
CA THR A 12 -4.05 -14.90 -23.05
C THR A 12 -4.14 -16.01 -21.99
N GLN A 13 -4.78 -15.72 -20.84
CA GLN A 13 -4.78 -16.55 -19.63
C GLN A 13 -3.38 -16.81 -19.04
N GLU A 14 -2.38 -16.08 -19.48
CA GLU A 14 -1.03 -16.18 -18.93
C GLU A 14 -0.99 -15.57 -17.53
N THR A 15 -0.45 -16.33 -16.59
CA THR A 15 -0.21 -15.86 -15.22
C THR A 15 1.26 -15.48 -15.05
N LYS A 16 1.49 -14.39 -14.32
CA LYS A 16 2.82 -13.96 -13.93
C LYS A 16 2.85 -13.53 -12.47
N GLU A 17 3.90 -13.94 -11.77
CA GLU A 17 4.19 -13.41 -10.45
C GLU A 17 4.93 -12.08 -10.58
N VAL A 18 4.46 -11.07 -9.86
CA VAL A 18 5.10 -9.75 -9.79
C VAL A 18 5.42 -9.39 -8.36
N LYS A 19 6.50 -8.65 -8.16
CA LYS A 19 6.95 -8.25 -6.83
C LYS A 19 6.02 -7.18 -6.23
N VAL A 20 5.87 -7.23 -4.91
CA VAL A 20 5.24 -6.17 -4.10
C VAL A 20 6.17 -5.77 -2.95
N ASN A 21 6.10 -4.50 -2.56
CA ASN A 21 6.83 -3.99 -1.41
C ASN A 21 5.93 -3.08 -0.55
N PRO A 22 5.43 -3.57 0.59
CA PRO A 22 4.59 -2.79 1.49
C PRO A 22 5.36 -1.73 2.30
N ASN A 23 6.68 -1.59 2.11
CA ASN A 23 7.45 -0.45 2.65
C ASN A 23 7.29 0.78 1.76
N LEU A 24 6.08 1.33 1.69
CA LEU A 24 5.78 2.47 0.83
C LEU A 24 6.61 3.69 1.25
N THR A 25 7.28 4.30 0.27
CA THR A 25 7.95 5.58 0.41
C THR A 25 6.96 6.73 0.25
N ALA A 26 7.28 7.89 0.85
CA ALA A 26 6.50 9.11 0.63
C ALA A 26 6.46 9.52 -0.85
N TRP A 27 7.53 9.22 -1.60
CA TRP A 27 7.60 9.48 -3.04
C TRP A 27 6.59 8.67 -3.85
N THR A 28 6.48 7.37 -3.58
CA THR A 28 5.48 6.51 -4.23
C THR A 28 4.06 7.00 -3.93
N LEU A 29 3.77 7.32 -2.67
CA LEU A 29 2.45 7.85 -2.28
C LEU A 29 2.16 9.20 -2.96
N PHE A 30 3.15 10.09 -3.06
CA PHE A 30 3.01 11.38 -3.71
C PHE A 30 2.69 11.25 -5.21
N ASN A 31 3.40 10.39 -5.92
CA ASN A 31 3.17 10.18 -7.35
C ASN A 31 1.80 9.55 -7.62
N LEU A 32 1.38 8.57 -6.82
CA LEU A 32 0.07 7.96 -6.97
C LEU A 32 -1.09 8.95 -6.69
N GLU A 33 -0.89 9.92 -5.80
CA GLU A 33 -1.87 10.99 -5.58
C GLU A 33 -1.93 11.94 -6.78
N LYS A 34 -0.77 12.30 -7.34
CA LYS A 34 -0.67 13.13 -8.55
C LYS A 34 -1.27 12.47 -9.77
N GLU A 35 -1.14 11.16 -9.89
CA GLU A 35 -1.74 10.33 -10.94
C GLU A 35 -3.26 10.11 -10.72
N GLY A 36 -3.82 10.56 -9.60
CA GLY A 36 -5.24 10.40 -9.27
C GLY A 36 -5.64 8.97 -8.86
N ILE A 37 -4.67 8.09 -8.68
CA ILE A 37 -4.87 6.68 -8.34
C ILE A 37 -5.30 6.54 -6.88
N ILE A 38 -4.70 7.36 -6.00
CA ILE A 38 -5.10 7.48 -4.60
C ILE A 38 -5.49 8.92 -4.28
N SER A 39 -6.36 9.09 -3.29
CA SER A 39 -6.84 10.40 -2.87
C SER A 39 -6.16 10.89 -1.59
N LYS A 40 -6.30 12.19 -1.30
CA LYS A 40 -5.93 12.75 0.01
C LYS A 40 -6.69 12.10 1.17
N SER A 41 -7.95 11.70 0.94
CA SER A 41 -8.74 10.99 1.95
C SER A 41 -8.16 9.60 2.24
N PHE A 42 -7.70 8.89 1.21
CA PHE A 42 -7.01 7.60 1.36
C PHE A 42 -5.71 7.74 2.16
N LEU A 43 -4.87 8.75 1.85
CA LEU A 43 -3.65 9.03 2.61
C LEU A 43 -3.98 9.34 4.09
N SER A 44 -5.03 10.12 4.34
CA SER A 44 -5.53 10.38 5.69
C SER A 44 -5.95 9.07 6.37
N THR A 45 -6.65 8.17 5.68
CA THR A 45 -7.06 6.86 6.21
C THR A 45 -5.86 6.01 6.61
N LEU A 46 -4.83 5.91 5.75
CA LEU A 46 -3.59 5.18 6.08
C LEU A 46 -2.90 5.72 7.34
N LEU A 47 -2.98 7.03 7.59
CA LEU A 47 -2.35 7.69 8.74
C LEU A 47 -3.22 7.67 10.02
N THR A 48 -4.53 7.49 9.90
CA THR A 48 -5.52 7.61 11.00
C THR A 48 -6.15 6.29 11.45
N THR A 49 -5.96 5.19 10.72
CA THR A 49 -6.48 3.83 11.02
C THR A 49 -5.78 3.14 12.21
N GLY A 50 -5.55 3.91 13.27
CA GLY A 50 -5.55 3.41 14.64
C GLY A 50 -6.90 2.80 15.03
N ASN A 51 -8.01 3.31 14.48
CA ASN A 51 -9.36 2.86 14.77
C ASN A 51 -10.06 2.27 13.54
N GLU A 52 -10.81 1.21 13.82
CA GLU A 52 -11.62 0.32 12.98
C GLU A 52 -12.59 1.04 12.02
N ARG A 53 -12.08 1.68 10.97
CA ARG A 53 -12.92 1.95 9.79
C ARG A 53 -12.92 0.72 8.89
N SER A 54 -14.11 0.28 8.53
CA SER A 54 -14.36 -0.70 7.47
C SER A 54 -13.53 -0.32 6.24
N MET A 55 -12.59 -1.19 5.89
CA MET A 55 -11.75 -1.03 4.72
C MET A 55 -12.65 -1.05 3.49
N ASP A 56 -12.63 0.02 2.69
CA ASP A 56 -13.23 -0.05 1.36
C ASP A 56 -12.35 -0.99 0.51
N LEU A 57 -12.99 -1.94 -0.18
CA LEU A 57 -12.33 -2.91 -1.04
C LEU A 57 -11.39 -2.22 -2.04
N LEU A 58 -11.84 -1.09 -2.58
CA LEU A 58 -11.06 -0.32 -3.54
C LEU A 58 -9.79 0.29 -2.91
N ASP A 59 -9.86 0.66 -1.64
CA ASP A 59 -8.70 1.15 -0.90
C ASP A 59 -7.71 0.02 -0.61
N SER A 60 -8.19 -1.20 -0.33
CA SER A 60 -7.32 -2.39 -0.22
C SER A 60 -6.55 -2.61 -1.52
N ILE A 61 -7.25 -2.58 -2.66
CA ILE A 61 -6.62 -2.81 -3.98
C ILE A 61 -5.63 -1.68 -4.32
N ARG A 62 -5.95 -0.43 -3.99
CA ARG A 62 -5.01 0.70 -4.14
C ARG A 62 -3.72 0.51 -3.32
N VAL A 63 -3.80 -0.10 -2.14
CA VAL A 63 -2.61 -0.44 -1.35
C VAL A 63 -1.79 -1.55 -1.99
N VAL A 64 -2.45 -2.56 -2.58
CA VAL A 64 -1.76 -3.61 -3.36
C VAL A 64 -1.03 -2.97 -4.54
N TYR A 65 -1.72 -2.13 -5.32
CA TYR A 65 -1.11 -1.43 -6.45
C TYR A 65 0.04 -0.51 -6.04
N ALA A 66 -0.09 0.21 -4.92
CA ALA A 66 0.99 1.04 -4.39
C ALA A 66 2.23 0.20 -4.03
N SER A 67 2.01 -1.00 -3.46
CA SER A 67 3.07 -1.93 -3.12
C SER A 67 3.73 -2.53 -4.36
N TYR A 68 2.95 -2.81 -5.40
CA TYR A 68 3.44 -3.19 -6.72
C TYR A 68 4.30 -2.08 -7.36
N ARG A 69 3.81 -0.83 -7.40
CA ARG A 69 4.56 0.32 -7.93
C ARG A 69 5.86 0.60 -7.16
N GLN A 70 5.86 0.40 -5.84
CA GLN A 70 7.05 0.54 -5.01
C GLN A 70 8.13 -0.51 -5.34
N ALA A 71 7.73 -1.72 -5.72
CA ALA A 71 8.65 -2.80 -6.08
C ALA A 71 9.12 -2.75 -7.54
N ASN A 72 8.34 -2.12 -8.43
CA ASN A 72 8.58 -2.10 -9.87
C ASN A 72 8.60 -0.65 -10.39
N PRO A 73 9.64 0.15 -10.09
CA PRO A 73 9.64 1.58 -10.40
C PRO A 73 9.76 1.91 -11.90
N ASN A 74 10.31 0.99 -12.69
CA ASN A 74 10.63 1.23 -14.11
C ASN A 74 9.84 0.32 -15.07
N ASP A 75 9.23 -0.74 -14.57
CA ASP A 75 8.52 -1.74 -15.37
C ASP A 75 7.22 -2.11 -14.66
N TYR A 76 6.22 -1.24 -14.81
CA TYR A 76 4.93 -1.39 -14.16
C TYR A 76 3.80 -1.19 -15.15
N LEU A 77 2.69 -1.89 -14.90
CA LEU A 77 1.42 -1.59 -15.54
C LEU A 77 0.83 -0.31 -14.95
N ASP A 78 0.22 0.53 -15.79
CA ASP A 78 -0.66 1.57 -15.32
C ASP A 78 -1.82 0.97 -14.49
N PHE A 79 -2.50 1.81 -13.73
CA PHE A 79 -3.50 1.34 -12.77
C PHE A 79 -4.65 0.59 -13.44
N GLU A 80 -5.13 1.04 -14.60
CA GLU A 80 -6.23 0.38 -15.30
C GLU A 80 -5.81 -0.99 -15.83
N SER A 81 -4.65 -1.07 -16.46
CA SER A 81 -4.05 -2.30 -16.97
C SER A 81 -3.77 -3.30 -15.85
N PHE A 82 -3.33 -2.82 -14.69
CA PHE A 82 -3.18 -3.63 -13.49
C PHE A 82 -4.53 -4.18 -13.01
N MET A 83 -5.55 -3.32 -12.88
CA MET A 83 -6.89 -3.72 -12.42
C MET A 83 -7.55 -4.78 -13.31
N LYS A 84 -7.25 -4.78 -14.62
CA LYS A 84 -7.73 -5.79 -15.55
C LYS A 84 -7.07 -7.16 -15.36
N GLN A 85 -5.87 -7.20 -14.78
CA GLN A 85 -5.08 -8.43 -14.62
C GLN A 85 -5.04 -8.94 -13.18
N TYR A 86 -5.26 -8.06 -12.20
CA TYR A 86 -5.25 -8.43 -10.80
C TYR A 86 -6.59 -9.04 -10.42
N GLU A 87 -6.58 -10.35 -10.13
CA GLU A 87 -7.70 -11.01 -9.49
C GLU A 87 -7.67 -10.71 -8.00
N VAL A 88 -8.79 -10.23 -7.45
CA VAL A 88 -8.83 -9.76 -6.06
C VAL A 88 -8.76 -10.96 -5.11
N ASP A 89 -7.59 -11.16 -4.51
CA ASP A 89 -7.43 -11.99 -3.31
C ASP A 89 -7.50 -11.11 -2.05
N MET A 90 -8.61 -11.23 -1.32
CA MET A 90 -8.83 -10.48 -0.09
C MET A 90 -7.82 -10.80 1.01
N THR A 91 -7.29 -12.02 1.04
CA THR A 91 -6.28 -12.42 2.01
C THR A 91 -4.97 -11.69 1.74
N GLU A 92 -4.54 -11.66 0.47
CA GLU A 92 -3.36 -10.92 0.04
C GLU A 92 -3.51 -9.42 0.30
N ALA A 93 -4.66 -8.86 -0.10
CA ALA A 93 -4.93 -7.44 0.04
C ALA A 93 -4.92 -7.01 1.52
N LEU A 94 -5.52 -7.82 2.40
CA LEU A 94 -5.52 -7.57 3.85
C LEU A 94 -4.12 -7.73 4.47
N GLU A 95 -3.30 -8.71 4.04
CA GLU A 95 -1.94 -8.88 4.55
C GLU A 95 -1.04 -7.68 4.17
N ILE A 96 -1.07 -7.28 2.89
CA ILE A 96 -0.29 -6.13 2.40
C ILE A 96 -0.75 -4.87 3.14
N PHE A 97 -2.06 -4.65 3.23
CA PHE A 97 -2.62 -3.51 3.95
C PHE A 97 -2.23 -3.48 5.43
N GLY A 98 -2.41 -4.60 6.14
CA GLY A 98 -2.04 -4.75 7.54
C GLY A 98 -0.55 -4.49 7.76
N THR A 99 0.30 -4.93 6.84
CA THR A 99 1.75 -4.66 6.87
C THR A 99 2.06 -3.18 6.71
N VAL A 100 1.42 -2.50 5.75
CA VAL A 100 1.57 -1.04 5.54
C VAL A 100 1.15 -0.29 6.81
N LEU A 101 -0.02 -0.62 7.38
CA LEU A 101 -0.51 0.02 8.59
C LEU A 101 0.35 -0.27 9.83
N GLY A 102 0.76 -1.52 10.03
CA GLY A 102 1.61 -1.92 11.16
C GLY A 102 2.91 -1.11 11.19
N LYS A 103 3.57 -0.98 10.03
CA LYS A 103 4.79 -0.16 9.89
C LYS A 103 4.54 1.32 10.16
N GLN A 104 3.41 1.87 9.75
CA GLN A 104 3.04 3.25 10.07
C GLN A 104 2.79 3.45 11.57
N LYS A 105 2.10 2.50 12.22
CA LYS A 105 1.89 2.51 13.68
C LYS A 105 3.21 2.45 14.44
N ASP A 106 4.15 1.60 14.02
CA ASP A 106 5.45 1.45 14.68
C ASP A 106 6.33 2.69 14.51
N LYS A 107 6.35 3.28 13.31
CA LYS A 107 7.03 4.57 13.07
C LYS A 107 6.43 5.70 13.93
N ASN A 108 5.11 5.74 14.07
CA ASN A 108 4.45 6.72 14.94
C ASN A 108 4.75 6.50 16.43
N LYS A 109 4.77 5.25 16.91
CA LYS A 109 5.17 4.92 18.30
C LYS A 109 6.62 5.28 18.58
N MET A 110 7.53 5.03 17.63
CA MET A 110 8.93 5.43 17.75
C MET A 110 9.07 6.95 17.86
N ALA A 111 8.40 7.71 16.97
CA ALA A 111 8.38 9.18 17.04
C ALA A 111 7.80 9.73 18.36
N GLN A 112 6.76 9.10 18.90
CA GLN A 112 6.20 9.46 20.22
C GLN A 112 7.18 9.17 21.37
N GLY A 113 7.86 8.02 21.34
CA GLY A 113 8.88 7.67 22.32
C GLY A 113 10.10 8.61 22.30
N PHE A 114 10.50 9.07 21.12
CA PHE A 114 11.55 10.10 20.99
C PHE A 114 11.09 11.45 21.56
N LYS A 115 9.84 11.89 21.27
CA LYS A 115 9.28 13.12 21.85
C LYS A 115 9.16 13.06 23.38
N GLN A 116 8.74 11.93 23.94
CA GLN A 116 8.68 11.75 25.41
C GLN A 116 10.05 11.79 26.08
N LYS A 117 11.09 11.22 25.44
CA LYS A 117 12.46 11.24 25.97
C LYS A 117 13.12 12.62 25.80
N ALA A 118 12.85 13.33 24.71
CA ALA A 118 13.35 14.68 24.46
C ALA A 118 12.65 15.73 25.35
N GLY A 119 11.34 15.59 25.60
CA GLY A 119 10.58 16.49 26.47
C GLY A 119 10.81 16.28 27.98
N LYS A 120 11.44 15.18 28.40
CA LYS A 120 11.88 14.94 29.79
C LYS A 120 13.25 15.54 30.13
N LYS A 121 13.91 16.21 29.17
CA LYS A 121 15.09 17.06 29.41
C LYS A 121 14.70 18.51 29.15
N ALA A 122 13.86 19.06 30.01
CA ALA A 122 13.64 20.49 30.21
C ALA A 122 13.29 20.70 31.68
#